data_AF-A0A1R3TH01-F1
#
_entry.id   AF-A0A1R3TH01-F1
#
_cell.length_a   1.000
_cell.length_b   1.000
_cell.length_c   1.000
_cell.angle_alpha   90.00
_cell.angle_beta   90.00
_cell.angle_gamma   90.00
#
_symmetry.space_group_name_H-M   'P 1'
#
loop_
_entity.id
_entity.type
_entity.pdbx_description
1 polymer ?
#
loop_
_entity_poly.entity_id
_entity_poly.type
_entity_poly.pdbx_seq_one_letter_code
_entity_poly.pdbx_strand_id
1 'polypeptide(L)'
;MKFPISRTGDPSKLLALVIAELHADDLLDIARCDYGDGVELHLEQLQYIARNLSVPAPFGWYPAEVLQLMRWIETAQDATNDGLIQMHRQRAFCCTVLMTAMCDPESSHDGSNCTLIQLIESLRELQLSTEVEAADLLVCLLDTDPDDHDVDTIFFGLGLLHFALAVPQWDNAALVALIDWIMVNETAATSIQLQYANLGANDTWLLSKTIYDHRHMKWRQLGSELSGRLSTRHNAEVVEKVELIAALISQNS
;
A
#
# COMPACT_ATOMS: atom_id res chain seq x y z
N MET A 1 11.88 -10.84 12.60
CA MET A 1 11.58 -10.30 13.94
C MET A 1 10.09 -10.11 13.96
N LYS A 2 9.34 -10.87 14.77
CA LYS A 2 7.87 -10.80 14.73
C LYS A 2 7.38 -9.37 15.01
N PHE A 3 6.42 -8.89 14.23
CA PHE A 3 5.84 -7.56 14.35
C PHE A 3 5.40 -7.31 15.81
N PRO A 4 5.80 -6.18 16.44
CA PRO A 4 5.78 -6.04 17.90
C PRO A 4 4.39 -5.70 18.48
N ILE A 5 3.31 -5.77 17.69
CA ILE A 5 2.01 -5.27 18.06
C ILE A 5 1.00 -6.41 18.10
N SER A 6 0.42 -6.63 19.28
CA SER A 6 -0.61 -7.64 19.52
C SER A 6 -1.97 -7.15 18.99
N ARG A 7 -2.10 -6.99 17.67
CA ARG A 7 -3.36 -6.64 17.01
C ARG A 7 -3.59 -7.61 15.85
N THR A 8 -4.78 -8.18 15.76
CA THR A 8 -5.19 -8.96 14.59
C THR A 8 -5.91 -8.03 13.62
N GLY A 9 -5.37 -7.89 12.41
CA GLY A 9 -6.02 -7.18 11.31
C GLY A 9 -7.23 -7.93 10.75
N ASP A 10 -8.12 -7.19 10.08
CA ASP A 10 -9.20 -7.75 9.27
C ASP A 10 -9.18 -7.08 7.88
N PRO A 11 -8.58 -7.72 6.87
CA PRO A 11 -8.42 -7.14 5.54
C PRO A 11 -9.77 -6.95 4.81
N SER A 12 -10.83 -7.66 5.22
CA SER A 12 -12.13 -7.63 4.55
C SER A 12 -12.87 -6.30 4.71
N LYS A 13 -12.58 -5.53 5.76
CA LYS A 13 -13.26 -4.25 6.02
C LYS A 13 -12.88 -3.17 5.03
N LEU A 14 -11.59 -3.05 4.69
CA LEU A 14 -11.17 -2.08 3.68
C LEU A 14 -11.77 -2.46 2.32
N LEU A 15 -11.78 -3.76 2.00
CA LEU A 15 -12.38 -4.28 0.77
C LEU A 15 -13.86 -3.90 0.66
N ALA A 16 -14.63 -4.03 1.74
CA ALA A 16 -16.03 -3.62 1.78
C ALA A 16 -16.22 -2.12 1.51
N LEU A 17 -15.37 -1.27 2.08
CA LEU A 17 -15.43 0.19 1.88
C LEU A 17 -15.13 0.57 0.43
N VAL A 18 -14.07 0.03 -0.17
CA VAL A 18 -13.72 0.36 -1.57
C VAL A 18 -14.72 -0.22 -2.57
N ILE A 19 -15.35 -1.36 -2.28
CA ILE A 19 -16.42 -1.91 -3.11
C ILE A 19 -17.67 -1.01 -3.08
N ALA A 20 -17.98 -0.43 -1.92
CA ALA A 20 -19.13 0.46 -1.79
C ALA A 20 -19.03 1.73 -2.66
N GLU A 21 -17.81 2.12 -3.03
CA GLU A 21 -17.56 3.25 -3.92
C GLU A 21 -17.73 2.90 -5.40
N LEU A 22 -17.65 1.63 -5.80
CA LEU A 22 -17.67 1.23 -7.20
C LEU A 22 -18.99 1.59 -7.90
N HIS A 23 -18.87 2.09 -9.12
CA HIS A 23 -19.99 2.30 -10.03
C HIS A 23 -20.20 1.08 -10.94
N ALA A 24 -21.38 1.03 -11.58
CA ALA A 24 -21.82 -0.13 -12.37
C ALA A 24 -20.82 -0.56 -13.46
N ASP A 25 -20.13 0.39 -14.08
CA ASP A 25 -19.19 0.12 -15.18
C ASP A 25 -17.75 -0.12 -14.72
N ASP A 26 -17.41 0.18 -13.45
CA ASP A 26 -16.03 0.15 -12.98
C ASP A 26 -15.40 -1.24 -13.08
N LEU A 27 -16.15 -2.30 -12.74
CA LEU A 27 -15.65 -3.67 -12.86
C LEU A 27 -15.45 -4.10 -14.31
N LEU A 28 -16.29 -3.62 -15.23
CA LEU A 28 -16.17 -3.93 -16.65
C LEU A 28 -14.96 -3.22 -17.27
N ASP A 29 -14.71 -1.98 -16.88
CA ASP A 29 -13.55 -1.21 -17.31
C ASP A 29 -12.25 -1.85 -16.82
N ILE A 30 -12.21 -2.28 -15.55
CA ILE A 30 -11.08 -3.05 -15.01
C ILE A 30 -10.88 -4.34 -15.82
N ALA A 31 -11.94 -5.10 -16.08
CA ALA A 31 -11.84 -6.37 -16.83
C ALA A 31 -11.30 -6.20 -18.24
N ARG A 32 -11.39 -4.99 -18.84
CA ARG A 32 -10.90 -4.67 -20.18
C ARG A 32 -9.45 -4.18 -20.20
N CYS A 33 -8.81 -4.01 -19.04
CA CYS A 33 -7.50 -3.37 -18.95
C CYS A 33 -6.39 -4.13 -19.69
N ASP A 34 -6.51 -5.46 -19.84
CA ASP A 34 -5.55 -6.27 -20.59
C ASP A 34 -5.90 -6.32 -22.10
N TYR A 35 -6.06 -5.15 -22.71
CA TYR A 35 -6.40 -5.00 -24.13
C TYR A 35 -7.66 -5.78 -24.59
N GLY A 36 -8.55 -6.08 -23.64
CA GLY A 36 -9.74 -6.89 -23.87
C GLY A 36 -9.51 -8.41 -23.92
N ASP A 37 -8.33 -8.92 -23.54
CA ASP A 37 -8.13 -10.35 -23.37
C ASP A 37 -8.85 -10.86 -22.12
N GLY A 38 -9.47 -12.04 -22.24
CA GLY A 38 -10.12 -12.73 -21.12
C GLY A 38 -11.18 -11.93 -20.34
N VAL A 39 -11.79 -10.89 -20.92
CA VAL A 39 -12.70 -9.96 -20.23
C VAL A 39 -13.78 -10.67 -19.43
N GLU A 40 -14.43 -11.70 -19.99
CA GLU A 40 -15.49 -12.42 -19.29
C GLU A 40 -14.97 -13.16 -18.06
N LEU A 41 -13.77 -13.74 -18.13
CA LEU A 41 -13.13 -14.46 -17.02
C LEU A 41 -12.70 -13.49 -15.91
N HIS A 42 -12.11 -12.35 -16.29
CA HIS A 42 -11.80 -11.28 -15.35
C HIS A 42 -13.07 -10.77 -14.67
N LEU A 43 -14.08 -10.39 -15.43
CA LEU A 43 -15.32 -9.81 -14.91
C LEU A 43 -16.05 -10.78 -13.97
N GLU A 44 -16.10 -12.07 -14.29
CA GLU A 44 -16.71 -13.08 -13.42
C GLU A 44 -16.04 -13.10 -12.03
N GLN A 45 -14.70 -13.12 -12.00
CA GLN A 45 -13.94 -13.12 -10.75
C GLN A 45 -14.05 -11.80 -9.99
N LEU A 46 -14.00 -10.67 -10.68
CA LEU A 46 -14.20 -9.35 -10.08
C LEU A 46 -15.59 -9.23 -9.44
N GLN A 47 -16.64 -9.71 -10.13
CA GLN A 47 -18.00 -9.77 -9.58
C GLN A 47 -18.13 -10.76 -8.42
N TYR A 48 -17.37 -11.86 -8.43
CA TYR A 48 -17.31 -12.77 -7.30
C TYR A 48 -16.73 -12.07 -6.07
N ILE A 49 -15.60 -11.38 -6.21
CA ILE A 49 -14.95 -10.65 -5.12
C ILE A 49 -15.89 -9.56 -4.58
N ALA A 50 -16.50 -8.77 -5.48
CA ALA A 50 -17.40 -7.69 -5.12
C ALA A 50 -18.64 -8.18 -4.35
N ARG A 51 -19.21 -9.32 -4.75
CA ARG A 51 -20.40 -9.89 -4.10
C ARG A 51 -20.10 -10.58 -2.77
N ASN A 52 -18.95 -11.23 -2.65
CA ASN A 52 -18.63 -12.05 -1.48
C ASN A 52 -17.73 -11.35 -0.46
N LEU A 53 -17.23 -10.15 -0.76
CA LEU A 53 -16.28 -9.40 0.08
C LEU A 53 -15.06 -10.24 0.47
N SER A 54 -14.60 -11.07 -0.46
CA SER A 54 -13.56 -12.07 -0.22
C SER A 54 -12.73 -12.27 -1.48
N VAL A 55 -11.41 -12.39 -1.28
CA VAL A 55 -10.46 -12.71 -2.33
C VAL A 55 -10.24 -14.22 -2.36
N PRO A 56 -10.45 -14.90 -3.50
CA PRO A 56 -10.19 -16.33 -3.62
C PRO A 56 -8.72 -16.69 -3.36
N ALA A 57 -8.51 -17.82 -2.68
CA ALA A 57 -7.21 -18.45 -2.46
C ALA A 57 -7.22 -19.85 -3.11
N PRO A 58 -6.22 -20.22 -3.94
CA PRO A 58 -5.10 -19.39 -4.38
C PRO A 58 -5.53 -18.28 -5.36
N PHE A 59 -4.82 -17.15 -5.33
CA PHE A 59 -5.13 -16.02 -6.20
C PHE A 59 -4.54 -16.23 -7.60
N GLY A 60 -5.39 -16.65 -8.55
CA GLY A 60 -4.99 -17.01 -9.91
C GLY A 60 -4.81 -15.82 -10.87
N TRP A 61 -4.36 -16.12 -12.09
CA TRP A 61 -4.17 -15.14 -13.17
C TRP A 61 -5.41 -14.26 -13.42
N TYR A 62 -6.60 -14.85 -13.38
CA TYR A 62 -7.87 -14.15 -13.39
C TYR A 62 -8.32 -13.93 -11.93
N PRO A 63 -8.43 -12.68 -11.42
CA PRO A 63 -8.29 -11.41 -12.10
C PRO A 63 -6.92 -10.72 -11.90
N ALA A 64 -5.91 -11.37 -11.32
CA ALA A 64 -4.63 -10.76 -10.97
C ALA A 64 -4.01 -9.86 -12.06
N GLU A 65 -4.02 -10.29 -13.33
CA GLU A 65 -3.40 -9.53 -14.43
C GLU A 65 -4.00 -8.12 -14.58
N VAL A 66 -5.32 -8.02 -14.79
CA VAL A 66 -5.98 -6.72 -14.96
C VAL A 66 -5.87 -5.84 -13.72
N LEU A 67 -5.84 -6.43 -12.52
CA LEU A 67 -5.64 -5.67 -11.29
C LEU A 67 -4.23 -5.07 -11.23
N GLN A 68 -3.22 -5.85 -11.62
CA GLN A 68 -1.84 -5.39 -11.69
C GLN A 68 -1.66 -4.33 -12.77
N LEU A 69 -2.31 -4.45 -13.93
CA LEU A 69 -2.26 -3.41 -14.97
C LEU A 69 -2.93 -2.11 -14.50
N MET A 70 -4.11 -2.20 -13.89
CA MET A 70 -4.83 -1.04 -13.34
C MET A 70 -4.02 -0.31 -12.27
N ARG A 71 -3.20 -1.00 -11.46
CA ARG A 71 -2.34 -0.37 -10.44
C ARG A 71 -1.34 0.62 -11.05
N TRP A 72 -0.92 0.38 -12.29
CA TRP A 72 0.10 1.20 -12.97
C TRP A 72 -0.49 2.44 -13.66
N ILE A 73 -1.81 2.55 -13.76
CA ILE A 73 -2.46 3.71 -14.38
C ILE A 73 -2.15 4.99 -13.58
N GLU A 74 -1.65 5.98 -14.32
CA GLU A 74 -1.43 7.34 -13.85
C GLU A 74 -2.43 8.28 -14.50
N THR A 75 -2.60 9.45 -13.87
CA THR A 75 -3.50 10.48 -14.37
C THR A 75 -3.02 11.03 -15.71
N ALA A 76 -3.89 10.99 -16.72
CA ALA A 76 -3.60 11.67 -17.98
C ALA A 76 -3.73 13.20 -17.77
N GLN A 77 -2.85 13.98 -18.41
CA GLN A 77 -2.84 15.45 -18.29
C GLN A 77 -4.17 16.11 -18.68
N ASP A 78 -4.94 15.45 -19.55
CA ASP A 78 -6.22 15.95 -20.09
C ASP A 78 -7.45 15.24 -19.48
N ALA A 79 -7.28 14.48 -18.39
CA ALA A 79 -8.40 13.80 -17.75
C ALA A 79 -9.40 14.79 -17.14
N THR A 80 -10.69 14.54 -17.34
CA THR A 80 -11.75 15.26 -16.63
C THR A 80 -11.74 14.88 -15.15
N ASN A 81 -12.25 15.74 -14.27
CA ASN A 81 -12.39 15.42 -12.85
C ASN A 81 -13.15 14.10 -12.63
N ASP A 82 -14.24 13.87 -13.38
CA ASP A 82 -15.01 12.63 -13.26
C ASP A 82 -14.19 11.40 -13.67
N GLY A 83 -13.37 11.51 -14.72
CA GLY A 83 -12.46 10.45 -15.13
C GLY A 83 -11.35 10.18 -14.11
N LEU A 84 -10.83 11.22 -13.47
CA LEU A 84 -9.84 11.09 -12.38
C LEU A 84 -10.42 10.35 -11.18
N ILE A 85 -11.61 10.74 -10.72
CA ILE A 85 -12.28 10.08 -9.60
C ILE A 85 -12.58 8.62 -9.96
N GLN A 86 -13.08 8.35 -11.18
CA GLN A 86 -13.29 6.98 -11.66
C GLN A 86 -12.03 6.13 -11.61
N MET A 87 -10.91 6.65 -12.14
CA MET A 87 -9.62 5.97 -12.08
C MET A 87 -9.20 5.68 -10.64
N HIS A 88 -9.34 6.65 -9.73
CA HIS A 88 -9.00 6.43 -8.32
C HIS A 88 -9.86 5.37 -7.64
N ARG A 89 -11.18 5.31 -7.92
CA ARG A 89 -12.06 4.25 -7.42
C ARG A 89 -11.61 2.87 -7.90
N GLN A 90 -11.40 2.73 -9.20
CA GLN A 90 -10.96 1.47 -9.80
C GLN A 90 -9.61 1.04 -9.23
N ARG A 91 -8.65 1.96 -9.15
CA ARG A 91 -7.32 1.68 -8.62
C ARG A 91 -7.33 1.38 -7.12
N ALA A 92 -8.15 2.07 -6.32
CA ALA A 92 -8.32 1.76 -4.89
C ALA A 92 -8.82 0.32 -4.73
N PHE A 93 -9.87 -0.06 -5.44
CA PHE A 93 -10.38 -1.43 -5.43
C PHE A 93 -9.30 -2.44 -5.88
N CYS A 94 -8.63 -2.21 -7.01
CA CYS A 94 -7.61 -3.13 -7.51
C CYS A 94 -6.45 -3.31 -6.53
N CYS A 95 -5.91 -2.22 -5.99
CA CYS A 95 -4.83 -2.29 -5.02
C CYS A 95 -5.29 -2.94 -3.72
N THR A 96 -6.49 -2.67 -3.20
CA THR A 96 -7.01 -3.36 -2.00
C THR A 96 -7.15 -4.86 -2.21
N VAL A 97 -7.65 -5.31 -3.36
CA VAL A 97 -7.75 -6.74 -3.69
C VAL A 97 -6.37 -7.38 -3.77
N LEU A 98 -5.41 -6.76 -4.46
CA LEU A 98 -4.03 -7.25 -4.53
C LEU A 98 -3.40 -7.35 -3.14
N MET A 99 -3.50 -6.30 -2.33
CA MET A 99 -2.95 -6.30 -0.97
C MET A 99 -3.68 -7.30 -0.05
N THR A 100 -4.95 -7.61 -0.30
CA THR A 100 -5.67 -8.63 0.48
C THR A 100 -5.28 -10.06 0.03
N ALA A 101 -5.06 -10.27 -1.26
CA ALA A 101 -4.53 -11.53 -1.78
C ALA A 101 -3.17 -11.86 -1.13
N MET A 102 -2.37 -10.83 -0.86
CA MET A 102 -1.07 -10.96 -0.20
C MET A 102 -1.13 -11.45 1.25
N CYS A 103 -2.30 -11.47 1.89
CA CYS A 103 -2.48 -12.12 3.19
C CYS A 103 -2.55 -13.66 3.09
N ASP A 104 -2.52 -14.23 1.89
CA ASP A 104 -2.40 -15.66 1.65
C ASP A 104 -0.95 -16.03 1.28
N PRO A 105 -0.24 -16.85 2.08
CA PRO A 105 1.12 -17.29 1.79
C PRO A 105 1.31 -18.02 0.45
N GLU A 106 0.24 -18.57 -0.13
CA GLU A 106 0.31 -19.27 -1.42
C GLU A 106 0.23 -18.33 -2.64
N SER A 107 -0.04 -17.05 -2.43
CA SER A 107 -0.12 -16.05 -3.50
C SER A 107 1.27 -15.58 -3.94
N SER A 108 1.43 -15.25 -5.23
CA SER A 108 2.67 -14.67 -5.77
C SER A 108 2.59 -13.15 -5.74
N HIS A 109 3.69 -12.51 -5.32
CA HIS A 109 3.72 -11.07 -5.04
C HIS A 109 4.88 -10.40 -5.79
N ASP A 110 4.58 -9.32 -6.50
CA ASP A 110 5.56 -8.46 -7.16
C ASP A 110 5.10 -6.99 -7.04
N GLY A 111 6.02 -6.09 -6.71
CA GLY A 111 5.80 -4.64 -6.71
C GLY A 111 4.80 -4.20 -5.64
N SER A 112 4.85 -4.81 -4.45
CA SER A 112 3.87 -4.55 -3.41
C SER A 112 4.02 -3.15 -2.81
N ASN A 113 5.24 -2.62 -2.74
CA ASN A 113 5.46 -1.20 -2.39
C ASN A 113 4.77 -0.25 -3.38
N CYS A 114 4.76 -0.58 -4.67
CA CYS A 114 4.12 0.22 -5.72
C CYS A 114 2.60 0.09 -5.63
N THR A 115 2.11 -1.09 -5.26
CA THR A 115 0.69 -1.33 -5.00
C THR A 115 0.18 -0.53 -3.80
N LEU A 116 0.93 -0.54 -2.69
CA LEU A 116 0.57 0.17 -1.47
C LEU A 116 0.53 1.68 -1.67
N ILE A 117 1.55 2.28 -2.29
CA ILE A 117 1.57 3.74 -2.45
C ILE A 117 0.46 4.25 -3.38
N GLN A 118 0.09 3.47 -4.40
CA GLN A 118 -1.05 3.77 -5.27
C GLN A 118 -2.39 3.64 -4.54
N LEU A 119 -2.51 2.66 -3.63
CA LEU A 119 -3.66 2.53 -2.74
C LEU A 119 -3.80 3.77 -1.85
N ILE A 120 -2.73 4.17 -1.15
CA ILE A 120 -2.74 5.32 -0.25
C ILE A 120 -3.16 6.59 -1.00
N GLU A 121 -2.58 6.84 -2.17
CA GLU A 121 -2.96 7.99 -3.00
C GLU A 121 -4.43 7.93 -3.39
N SER A 122 -4.92 6.80 -3.91
CA SER A 122 -6.33 6.69 -4.31
C SER A 122 -7.30 6.87 -3.15
N LEU A 123 -7.02 6.28 -1.98
CA LEU A 123 -7.88 6.47 -0.80
C LEU A 123 -7.95 7.95 -0.38
N ARG A 124 -6.82 8.68 -0.49
CA ARG A 124 -6.75 10.10 -0.18
C ARG A 124 -7.51 10.95 -1.19
N GLU A 125 -7.33 10.71 -2.49
CA GLU A 125 -8.02 11.49 -3.54
C GLU A 125 -9.54 11.26 -3.52
N LEU A 126 -9.98 10.06 -3.13
CA LEU A 126 -11.39 9.74 -2.89
C LEU A 126 -11.92 10.27 -1.54
N GLN A 127 -11.05 10.77 -0.67
CA GLN A 127 -11.38 11.29 0.67
C GLN A 127 -12.15 10.27 1.53
N LEU A 128 -11.81 8.99 1.40
CA LEU A 128 -12.46 7.93 2.17
C LEU A 128 -11.90 7.92 3.60
N SER A 129 -12.78 7.78 4.58
CA SER A 129 -12.40 7.55 5.99
C SER A 129 -12.09 6.06 6.19
N THR A 130 -10.86 5.67 5.88
CA THR A 130 -10.41 4.26 5.83
C THR A 130 -9.18 3.99 6.69
N GLU A 131 -8.78 4.91 7.56
CA GLU A 131 -7.50 4.82 8.27
C GLU A 131 -7.44 3.62 9.22
N VAL A 132 -8.56 3.25 9.85
CA VAL A 132 -8.62 2.07 10.73
C VAL A 132 -8.49 0.79 9.90
N GLU A 133 -9.26 0.68 8.83
CA GLU A 133 -9.35 -0.50 7.98
C GLU A 133 -8.07 -0.73 7.17
N ALA A 134 -7.45 0.36 6.69
CA ALA A 134 -6.16 0.29 6.00
C ALA A 134 -5.02 -0.07 6.97
N ALA A 135 -5.04 0.44 8.20
CA ALA A 135 -4.10 -0.01 9.23
C ALA A 135 -4.31 -1.49 9.57
N ASP A 136 -5.54 -1.97 9.69
CA ASP A 136 -5.87 -3.37 9.95
C ASP A 136 -5.35 -4.29 8.83
N LEU A 137 -5.54 -3.93 7.55
CA LEU A 137 -4.97 -4.66 6.41
C LEU A 137 -3.44 -4.78 6.50
N LEU A 138 -2.75 -3.67 6.80
CA LEU A 138 -1.28 -3.65 6.88
C LEU A 138 -0.74 -4.43 8.08
N VAL A 139 -1.46 -4.43 9.21
CA VAL A 139 -1.15 -5.32 10.34
C VAL A 139 -1.28 -6.79 9.93
N CYS A 140 -2.34 -7.15 9.19
CA CYS A 140 -2.50 -8.51 8.68
C CYS A 140 -1.31 -8.92 7.80
N LEU A 141 -0.88 -8.04 6.89
CA LEU A 141 0.25 -8.31 5.99
C LEU A 141 1.56 -8.52 6.76
N LEU A 142 1.84 -7.68 7.75
CA LEU A 142 3.03 -7.79 8.59
C LEU A 142 3.03 -9.05 9.48
N ASP A 143 1.86 -9.62 9.77
CA ASP A 143 1.73 -10.88 10.50
C ASP A 143 1.89 -12.12 9.59
N THR A 144 1.70 -11.98 8.27
CA THR A 144 1.66 -13.11 7.31
C THR A 144 3.02 -13.41 6.66
N ASP A 145 4.06 -12.59 6.88
CA ASP A 145 5.41 -12.83 6.36
C ASP A 145 6.31 -13.52 7.42
N PRO A 146 6.47 -14.85 7.39
CA PRO A 146 7.29 -15.57 8.36
C PRO A 146 8.81 -15.45 8.10
N ASP A 147 9.24 -15.01 6.91
CA ASP A 147 10.62 -15.16 6.46
C ASP A 147 11.45 -13.85 6.46
N ASP A 148 10.89 -12.71 6.86
CA ASP A 148 11.64 -11.52 7.35
C ASP A 148 12.71 -10.98 6.35
N HIS A 149 12.52 -11.26 5.06
CA HIS A 149 13.53 -11.01 4.01
C HIS A 149 13.02 -10.20 2.83
N ASP A 150 11.71 -9.91 2.74
CA ASP A 150 11.20 -8.97 1.76
C ASP A 150 11.34 -7.54 2.26
N VAL A 151 12.11 -6.74 1.54
CA VAL A 151 12.26 -5.30 1.78
C VAL A 151 10.92 -4.57 1.77
N ASP A 152 9.94 -5.08 1.02
CA ASP A 152 8.64 -4.45 0.90
C ASP A 152 7.87 -4.43 2.24
N THR A 153 8.21 -5.32 3.19
CA THR A 153 7.65 -5.27 4.56
C THR A 153 7.92 -3.94 5.26
N ILE A 154 9.06 -3.31 5.01
CA ILE A 154 9.39 -2.00 5.59
C ILE A 154 8.48 -0.91 5.02
N PHE A 155 8.11 -1.02 3.74
CA PHE A 155 7.13 -0.13 3.11
C PHE A 155 5.73 -0.35 3.69
N PHE A 156 5.34 -1.58 4.05
CA PHE A 156 4.09 -1.82 4.79
C PHE A 156 4.12 -1.17 6.17
N GLY A 157 5.24 -1.26 6.88
CA GLY A 157 5.43 -0.55 8.16
C GLY A 157 5.28 0.97 8.01
N LEU A 158 5.84 1.55 6.95
CA LEU A 158 5.71 2.98 6.65
C LEU A 158 4.28 3.38 6.30
N GLY A 159 3.59 2.60 5.46
CA GLY A 159 2.17 2.81 5.17
C GLY A 159 1.31 2.66 6.43
N LEU A 160 1.66 1.73 7.32
CA LEU A 160 0.95 1.52 8.57
C LEU A 160 1.15 2.71 9.50
N LEU A 161 2.37 3.26 9.59
CA LEU A 161 2.65 4.48 10.35
C LEU A 161 1.79 5.64 9.84
N HIS A 162 1.70 5.81 8.52
CA HIS A 162 0.87 6.85 7.90
C HIS A 162 -0.60 6.80 8.36
N PHE A 163 -1.21 5.62 8.37
CA PHE A 163 -2.59 5.45 8.84
C PHE A 163 -2.70 5.50 10.37
N ALA A 164 -1.80 4.84 11.10
CA ALA A 164 -1.80 4.75 12.56
C ALA A 164 -1.71 6.13 13.24
N LEU A 165 -1.02 7.10 12.64
CA LEU A 165 -0.96 8.48 13.15
C LEU A 165 -2.33 9.18 13.19
N ALA A 166 -3.28 8.77 12.35
CA ALA A 166 -4.65 9.29 12.35
C ALA A 166 -5.59 8.48 13.27
N VAL A 167 -5.19 7.29 13.73
CA VAL A 167 -6.06 6.33 14.43
C VAL A 167 -5.86 6.42 15.95
N PRO A 168 -6.87 6.85 16.74
CA PRO A 168 -6.73 7.04 18.19
C PRO A 168 -6.39 5.76 18.97
N GLN A 169 -6.72 4.59 18.44
CA GLN A 169 -6.43 3.29 19.04
C GLN A 169 -4.92 2.97 19.06
N TRP A 170 -4.12 3.67 18.26
CA TRP A 170 -2.66 3.57 18.28
C TRP A 170 -2.09 4.54 19.29
N ASP A 171 -1.73 4.04 20.47
CA ASP A 171 -1.09 4.85 21.51
C ASP A 171 0.37 5.19 21.18
N ASN A 172 0.95 6.12 21.95
CA ASN A 172 2.32 6.58 21.70
C ASN A 172 3.34 5.43 21.82
N ALA A 173 3.13 4.45 22.69
CA ALA A 173 4.07 3.34 22.86
C ALA A 173 4.06 2.41 21.63
N ALA A 174 2.88 2.10 21.10
CA ALA A 174 2.72 1.33 19.87
C ALA A 174 3.31 2.05 18.65
N LEU A 175 3.10 3.38 18.55
CA LEU A 175 3.69 4.19 17.48
C LEU A 175 5.22 4.22 17.55
N VAL A 176 5.79 4.40 18.74
CA VAL A 176 7.25 4.33 18.94
C VAL A 176 7.79 2.94 18.57
N ALA A 177 7.14 1.87 19.02
CA ALA A 177 7.54 0.50 18.69
C ALA A 177 7.50 0.22 17.18
N LEU A 178 6.49 0.72 16.46
CA LEU A 178 6.40 0.63 15.01
C LEU A 178 7.55 1.38 14.33
N ILE A 179 7.83 2.61 14.76
CA ILE A 179 8.93 3.42 14.19
C ILE A 179 10.28 2.73 14.43
N ASP A 180 10.53 2.25 15.65
CA ASP A 180 11.76 1.53 15.97
C ASP A 180 11.89 0.25 15.14
N TRP A 181 10.79 -0.48 14.92
CA TRP A 181 10.78 -1.64 14.03
C TRP A 181 11.13 -1.24 12.58
N ILE A 182 10.57 -0.16 12.03
CA ILE A 182 10.91 0.33 10.69
C ILE A 182 12.42 0.63 10.60
N MET A 183 12.96 1.38 11.57
CA MET A 183 14.36 1.78 11.57
C MET A 183 15.33 0.60 11.69
N VAL A 184 15.01 -0.38 12.56
CA VAL A 184 15.82 -1.60 12.73
C VAL A 184 15.82 -2.44 11.46
N ASN A 185 14.66 -2.65 10.84
CA ASN A 185 14.57 -3.46 9.62
C ASN A 185 15.20 -2.77 8.41
N GLU A 186 15.06 -1.45 8.28
CA GLU A 186 15.76 -0.71 7.22
C GLU A 186 17.29 -0.80 7.37
N THR A 187 17.80 -0.70 8.60
CA THR A 187 19.24 -0.82 8.88
C THR A 187 19.74 -2.24 8.56
N ALA A 188 18.94 -3.26 8.86
CA ALA A 188 19.26 -4.66 8.59
C ALA A 188 19.13 -5.03 7.09
N ALA A 189 18.25 -4.35 6.35
CA ALA A 189 18.04 -4.60 4.94
C ALA A 189 19.27 -4.24 4.11
N THR A 190 19.73 -5.21 3.31
CA THR A 190 20.85 -4.99 2.39
C THR A 190 20.42 -4.04 1.28
N SER A 191 21.22 -3.00 1.01
CA SER A 191 20.96 -2.11 -0.13
C SER A 191 21.19 -2.85 -1.44
N ILE A 192 20.17 -2.87 -2.30
CA ILE A 192 20.23 -3.52 -3.62
C ILE A 192 21.01 -2.66 -4.62
N GLN A 193 21.19 -1.36 -4.37
CA GLN A 193 22.08 -0.49 -5.16
C GLN A 193 23.53 -1.02 -5.23
N LEU A 194 24.01 -1.71 -4.19
CA LEU A 194 25.35 -2.31 -4.19
C LEU A 194 25.44 -3.57 -5.08
N GLN A 195 24.33 -4.26 -5.33
CA GLN A 195 24.28 -5.42 -6.23
C GLN A 195 24.06 -5.03 -7.69
N TYR A 196 23.40 -3.91 -7.96
CA TYR A 196 23.17 -3.37 -9.31
C TYR A 196 23.84 -2.00 -9.48
N ALA A 197 25.17 -1.96 -9.28
CA ALA A 197 26.06 -0.79 -9.22
C ALA A 197 26.03 0.21 -10.42
N ASN A 198 25.08 0.11 -11.33
CA ASN A 198 24.92 0.97 -12.51
C ASN A 198 23.63 1.82 -12.51
N LEU A 199 22.79 1.78 -11.48
CA LEU A 199 21.50 2.48 -11.50
C LEU A 199 21.53 3.96 -11.05
N GLY A 200 22.68 4.53 -10.73
CA GLY A 200 22.85 5.99 -10.59
C GLY A 200 21.97 6.68 -9.54
N ALA A 201 21.32 5.91 -8.66
CA ALA A 201 20.45 6.45 -7.62
C ALA A 201 21.30 6.85 -6.40
N ASN A 202 21.28 8.14 -6.08
CA ASN A 202 21.88 8.69 -4.87
C ASN A 202 20.98 8.48 -3.62
N ASP A 203 19.89 7.71 -3.72
CA ASP A 203 18.99 7.43 -2.60
C ASP A 203 19.71 6.64 -1.52
N THR A 204 19.67 7.09 -0.27
CA THR A 204 20.50 6.53 0.83
C THR A 204 19.72 5.69 1.84
N TRP A 205 18.40 5.88 1.93
CA TRP A 205 17.55 5.21 2.91
C TRP A 205 16.63 4.17 2.24
N LEU A 206 15.44 3.90 2.79
CA LEU A 206 14.48 2.87 2.36
C LEU A 206 14.34 2.70 0.84
N LEU A 207 14.30 3.80 0.06
CA LEU A 207 14.17 3.75 -1.40
C LEU A 207 15.35 3.05 -2.11
N SER A 208 16.54 3.04 -1.51
CA SER A 208 17.72 2.31 -2.03
C SER A 208 17.63 0.79 -1.91
N LYS A 209 16.61 0.30 -1.20
CA LYS A 209 16.50 -1.10 -0.79
C LYS A 209 15.63 -1.93 -1.75
N THR A 210 14.92 -1.31 -2.69
CA THR A 210 14.04 -2.00 -3.66
C THR A 210 14.44 -1.71 -5.10
N ILE A 211 14.16 -2.65 -6.01
CA ILE A 211 14.30 -2.45 -7.46
C ILE A 211 13.05 -1.83 -8.10
N TYR A 212 11.93 -1.79 -7.37
CA TYR A 212 10.66 -1.24 -7.85
C TYR A 212 10.62 0.27 -7.66
N ASP A 213 11.43 0.99 -8.43
CA ASP A 213 11.69 2.42 -8.27
C ASP A 213 10.66 3.37 -8.90
N HIS A 214 9.75 2.82 -9.71
CA HIS A 214 8.73 3.52 -10.50
C HIS A 214 7.81 4.45 -9.68
N ARG A 215 7.79 4.31 -8.35
CA ARG A 215 6.95 5.11 -7.43
C ARG A 215 7.72 5.81 -6.31
N HIS A 216 9.06 5.92 -6.40
CA HIS A 216 9.88 6.62 -5.39
C HIS A 216 9.41 8.06 -5.14
N MET A 217 9.02 8.80 -6.18
CA MET A 217 8.52 10.17 -6.02
C MET A 217 7.26 10.24 -5.13
N LYS A 218 6.34 9.29 -5.27
CA LYS A 218 5.13 9.23 -4.45
C LYS A 218 5.46 8.88 -3.00
N TRP A 219 6.43 7.99 -2.78
CA TRP A 219 6.94 7.69 -1.44
C TRP A 219 7.63 8.90 -0.78
N ARG A 220 8.44 9.66 -1.52
CA ARG A 220 9.01 10.93 -1.00
C ARG A 220 7.91 11.92 -0.64
N GLN A 221 6.90 12.07 -1.48
CA GLN A 221 5.75 12.92 -1.20
C GLN A 221 5.02 12.47 0.08
N LEU A 222 4.69 11.18 0.20
CA LEU A 222 4.06 10.63 1.40
C LEU A 222 4.88 10.95 2.66
N GLY A 223 6.20 10.76 2.57
CA GLY A 223 7.15 11.10 3.63
C GLY A 223 7.08 12.56 4.07
N SER A 224 7.05 13.48 3.11
CA SER A 224 6.96 14.92 3.39
C SER A 224 5.64 15.32 4.07
N GLU A 225 4.60 14.50 3.91
CA GLU A 225 3.28 14.71 4.50
C GLU A 225 3.12 14.06 5.89
N LEU A 226 4.04 13.17 6.32
CA LEU A 226 3.94 12.42 7.58
C LEU A 226 3.82 13.33 8.80
N SER A 227 4.65 14.38 8.88
CA SER A 227 4.58 15.32 10.01
C SER A 227 3.24 16.05 10.09
N GLY A 228 2.56 16.24 8.95
CA GLY A 228 1.21 16.83 8.89
C GLY A 228 0.12 15.95 9.50
N ARG A 229 0.39 14.65 9.71
CA ARG A 229 -0.51 13.70 10.39
C ARG A 229 -0.40 13.75 11.92
N LEU A 230 0.60 14.43 12.46
CA LEU A 230 0.76 14.59 13.89
C LEU A 230 -0.36 15.49 14.47
N SER A 231 -0.79 15.21 15.69
CA SER A 231 -1.78 16.01 16.41
C SER A 231 -1.40 16.13 17.89
N THR A 232 -2.18 16.90 18.66
CA THR A 232 -1.92 17.14 20.09
C THR A 232 -1.99 15.90 20.97
N ARG A 233 -2.43 14.74 20.44
CA ARG A 233 -2.42 13.45 21.15
C ARG A 233 -1.03 12.82 21.23
N HIS A 234 -0.13 13.18 20.31
CA HIS A 234 1.19 12.59 20.21
C HIS A 234 2.16 13.27 21.18
N ASN A 235 2.96 12.46 21.86
CA ASN A 235 4.00 12.97 22.75
C ASN A 235 5.23 13.44 21.96
N ALA A 236 6.18 14.09 22.64
CA ALA A 236 7.39 14.62 22.02
C ALA A 236 8.23 13.52 21.32
N GLU A 237 8.27 12.31 21.88
CA GLU A 237 9.04 11.19 21.33
C GLU A 237 8.48 10.72 19.99
N VAL A 238 7.15 10.57 19.87
CA VAL A 238 6.50 10.23 18.58
C VAL A 238 6.76 11.33 17.56
N VAL A 239 6.63 12.60 17.95
CA VAL A 239 6.87 13.74 17.06
C VAL A 239 8.29 13.71 16.51
N GLU A 240 9.31 13.61 17.38
CA GLU A 240 10.72 13.58 17.00
C GLU A 240 11.04 12.43 16.04
N LYS A 241 10.53 11.22 16.35
CA LYS A 241 10.77 10.03 15.54
C LYS A 241 10.08 10.07 14.18
N VAL A 242 8.86 10.62 14.10
CA VAL A 242 8.14 10.82 12.84
C VAL A 242 8.86 11.85 11.96
N GLU A 243 9.31 12.96 12.56
CA GLU A 243 10.08 13.99 11.84
C GLU A 243 11.40 13.43 11.29
N LEU A 244 12.06 12.54 12.04
CA LEU A 244 13.26 11.84 11.57
C LEU A 244 12.96 10.95 10.35
N ILE A 245 11.93 10.10 10.40
CA ILE A 245 11.54 9.26 9.25
C ILE A 245 11.18 10.14 8.04
N ALA A 246 10.38 11.19 8.25
CA ALA A 246 9.98 12.12 7.20
C ALA A 246 11.20 12.76 6.53
N ALA A 247 12.20 13.18 7.31
CA ALA A 247 13.45 13.74 6.80
C ALA A 247 14.30 12.70 6.06
N LEU A 248 14.33 11.44 6.50
CA LEU A 248 15.12 10.38 5.85
C LEU A 248 14.56 10.00 4.47
N ILE A 249 13.24 9.86 4.35
CA ILE A 249 12.63 9.46 3.08
C ILE A 249 12.47 10.62 2.09
N SER A 250 12.29 11.85 2.57
CA SER A 250 12.05 13.01 1.71
C SER A 250 13.33 13.62 1.15
N GLN A 251 14.51 13.10 1.53
CA GLN A 251 15.78 13.54 0.98
C GLN A 251 15.78 13.36 -0.54
N ASN A 252 15.95 14.48 -1.24
CA ASN A 252 16.26 14.50 -2.66
C ASN A 252 17.76 14.29 -2.81
N SER A 253 18.09 13.37 -3.69
CA SER A 253 19.46 12.96 -3.98
C SER A 253 19.96 13.56 -5.28
#